data_AF-A0A3M1FKP1-F1
#
_entry.id   AF-A0A3M1FKP1-F1
#
_cell.length_a   1.000
_cell.length_b   1.000
_cell.length_c   1.000
_cell.angle_alpha   90.00
_cell.angle_beta   90.00
_cell.angle_gamma   90.00
#
_symmetry.space_group_name_H-M   'P 1'
#
loop_
_entity.id
_entity.type
_entity.pdbx_description
1 polymer ?
#
loop_
_entity_poly.entity_id
_entity_poly.type
_entity_poly.pdbx_seq_one_letter_code
_entity_poly.pdbx_strand_id
1 'polypeptide(L)'
;MADISREEGYRRSKGKEEQGIQVALNFCKQFFGITPIRIEDPKENYLYGDLRLNGTLEGTIEVKTQPIDPVKYTKNFVEVFEETKKERHQNGKKKFCELLDIRQTELDQCEYTVKSDKEKNAKGTLEDVDDRISVSIQSIRNSKYTIYVNPYGEVKYLYLYDSDALIRLIKESMLRGGLVKGAGNSNNVTFAVFVPLPKKRWSYRDGTWIFIGE
;
A
#
# COMPACT_ATOMS: atom_id res chain seq x y z
N MET A 1 -14.31 -17.94 0.77
CA MET A 1 -12.95 -17.37 0.71
C MET A 1 -12.83 -16.40 1.86
N ALA A 2 -11.80 -16.52 2.70
CA ALA A 2 -11.70 -15.75 3.93
C ALA A 2 -11.13 -14.36 3.65
N ASP A 3 -11.84 -13.32 4.07
CA ASP A 3 -11.27 -11.97 4.16
C ASP A 3 -10.28 -11.91 5.31
N ILE A 4 -9.14 -11.24 5.11
CA ILE A 4 -8.11 -11.07 6.14
C ILE A 4 -8.74 -10.40 7.37
N SER A 5 -8.69 -11.06 8.52
CA SER A 5 -9.25 -10.55 9.76
C SER A 5 -8.37 -9.45 10.38
N ARG A 6 -9.01 -8.57 11.14
CA ARG A 6 -8.46 -7.39 11.84
C ARG A 6 -7.25 -7.76 12.74
N GLU A 7 -7.29 -8.88 13.45
CA GLU A 7 -6.18 -9.25 14.36
C GLU A 7 -4.91 -9.73 13.63
N GLU A 8 -5.06 -10.34 12.45
CA GLU A 8 -3.94 -10.93 11.70
C GLU A 8 -3.08 -9.85 11.02
N GLY A 9 -3.71 -8.75 10.58
CA GLY A 9 -3.04 -7.59 9.96
C GLY A 9 -2.30 -6.70 10.97
N TYR A 10 -2.94 -6.39 12.10
CA TYR A 10 -2.60 -5.24 12.94
C TYR A 10 -1.60 -5.51 14.07
N ARG A 11 -1.62 -6.68 14.72
CA ARG A 11 -0.70 -6.96 15.85
C ARG A 11 0.78 -7.09 15.42
N ARG A 12 1.06 -6.95 14.12
CA ARG A 12 2.28 -7.42 13.45
C ARG A 12 2.98 -6.35 12.58
N SER A 13 2.88 -5.03 12.77
CA SER A 13 3.61 -4.06 11.90
C SER A 13 4.53 -3.04 12.59
N LYS A 14 4.61 -2.98 13.93
CA LYS A 14 5.57 -2.08 14.61
C LYS A 14 7.03 -2.50 14.33
N GLY A 15 7.83 -1.61 13.76
CA GLY A 15 9.26 -1.82 13.46
C GLY A 15 9.56 -2.65 12.21
N LYS A 16 8.58 -2.88 11.34
CA LYS A 16 8.70 -3.82 10.20
C LYS A 16 9.11 -3.21 8.87
N GLU A 17 9.00 -1.90 8.72
CA GLU A 17 9.40 -1.21 7.50
C GLU A 17 10.89 -1.44 7.21
N GLU A 18 11.75 -1.40 8.24
CA GLU A 18 13.17 -1.74 8.11
C GLU A 18 13.40 -3.16 7.60
N GLN A 19 12.66 -4.13 8.15
CA GLN A 19 12.72 -5.52 7.70
C GLN A 19 12.26 -5.66 6.23
N GLY A 20 11.20 -4.95 5.85
CA GLY A 20 10.72 -4.91 4.47
C GLY A 20 11.75 -4.30 3.52
N ILE A 21 12.37 -3.19 3.89
CA ILE A 21 13.42 -2.51 3.13
C ILE A 21 14.63 -3.44 2.94
N GLN A 22 15.10 -4.10 4.01
CA GLN A 22 16.21 -5.04 3.91
C GLN A 22 15.90 -6.22 2.99
N VAL A 23 14.66 -6.72 3.02
CA VAL A 23 14.19 -7.75 2.10
C VAL A 23 14.21 -7.28 0.65
N ALA A 24 13.67 -6.08 0.38
CA ALA A 24 13.66 -5.50 -0.96
C ALA A 24 15.09 -5.27 -1.50
N LEU A 25 16.01 -4.79 -0.66
CA LEU A 25 17.42 -4.64 -1.01
C LEU A 25 18.06 -6.00 -1.39
N ASN A 26 17.85 -7.03 -0.57
CA ASN A 26 18.37 -8.36 -0.82
C ASN A 26 17.78 -8.97 -2.10
N PHE A 27 16.48 -8.80 -2.31
CA PHE A 27 15.78 -9.24 -3.53
C PHE A 27 16.37 -8.57 -4.77
N CYS A 28 16.54 -7.24 -4.76
CA CYS A 28 17.12 -6.51 -5.89
C CYS A 28 18.56 -6.96 -6.19
N LYS A 29 19.36 -7.21 -5.16
CA LYS A 29 20.74 -7.69 -5.32
C LYS A 29 20.79 -9.10 -5.90
N GLN A 30 19.99 -10.02 -5.37
CA GLN A 30 20.00 -11.42 -5.81
C GLN A 30 19.37 -11.61 -7.19
N PHE A 31 18.25 -10.94 -7.47
CA PHE A 31 17.44 -11.19 -8.67
C PHE A 31 17.79 -10.28 -9.85
N PHE A 32 18.17 -9.02 -9.58
CA PHE A 32 18.49 -8.04 -10.62
C PHE A 32 19.97 -7.65 -10.65
N GLY A 33 20.79 -8.14 -9.72
CA GLY A 33 22.22 -7.80 -9.66
C GLY A 33 22.50 -6.33 -9.30
N ILE A 34 21.52 -5.59 -8.80
CA ILE A 34 21.64 -4.18 -8.44
C ILE A 34 21.49 -3.97 -6.93
N THR A 35 22.13 -2.95 -6.39
CA THR A 35 21.99 -2.59 -4.97
C THR A 35 21.38 -1.20 -4.86
N PRO A 36 20.04 -1.09 -4.74
CA PRO A 36 19.38 0.20 -4.59
C PRO A 36 19.94 0.98 -3.39
N ILE A 37 19.87 2.31 -3.48
CA ILE A 37 20.30 3.22 -2.41
C ILE A 37 19.06 3.61 -1.59
N ARG A 38 19.16 3.57 -0.27
CA ARG A 38 18.07 4.04 0.61
C ARG A 38 17.90 5.55 0.49
N ILE A 39 16.65 5.99 0.45
CA ILE A 39 16.27 7.40 0.54
C ILE A 39 16.09 7.74 2.02
N GLU A 40 17.02 8.48 2.61
CA GLU A 40 16.99 8.84 4.04
C GLU A 40 16.32 10.17 4.34
N ASP A 41 16.29 11.09 3.35
CA ASP A 41 15.59 12.37 3.55
C ASP A 41 14.08 12.13 3.69
N PRO A 42 13.45 12.55 4.80
CA PRO A 42 12.04 12.26 5.04
C PRO A 42 11.08 12.87 4.00
N LYS A 43 11.42 14.03 3.41
CA LYS A 43 10.57 14.65 2.39
C LYS A 43 10.69 13.90 1.08
N GLU A 44 11.90 13.52 0.72
CA GLU A 44 12.18 12.72 -0.46
C GLU A 44 11.55 11.33 -0.36
N ASN A 45 11.65 10.69 0.81
CA ASN A 45 11.02 9.40 1.08
C ASN A 45 9.49 9.49 0.95
N TYR A 46 8.87 10.52 1.54
CA TYR A 46 7.44 10.75 1.40
C TYR A 46 7.00 10.95 -0.06
N LEU A 47 7.86 11.54 -0.90
CA LEU A 47 7.54 11.81 -2.30
C LEU A 47 7.78 10.60 -3.19
N TYR A 48 8.91 9.91 -3.06
CA TYR A 48 9.40 8.95 -4.04
C TYR A 48 9.58 7.52 -3.49
N GLY A 49 9.35 7.32 -2.20
CA GLY A 49 9.45 6.03 -1.52
C GLY A 49 10.82 5.72 -0.94
N ASP A 50 11.09 4.45 -0.67
CA ASP A 50 12.18 4.03 0.23
C ASP A 50 13.53 3.85 -0.46
N LEU A 51 13.52 3.44 -1.73
CA LEU A 51 14.73 3.03 -2.44
C LEU A 51 14.86 3.75 -3.78
N ARG A 52 16.07 4.19 -4.11
CA ARG A 52 16.47 4.66 -5.44
C ARG A 52 17.21 3.56 -6.18
N LEU A 53 16.74 3.24 -7.38
CA LEU A 53 17.44 2.33 -8.28
C LEU A 53 18.71 2.99 -8.83
N ASN A 54 19.75 2.19 -9.05
CA ASN A 54 21.01 2.62 -9.63
C ASN A 54 21.47 1.63 -10.72
N GLY A 55 22.53 2.00 -11.45
CA GLY A 55 23.05 1.20 -12.55
C GLY A 55 22.25 1.40 -13.83
N THR A 56 21.83 0.30 -14.47
CA THR A 56 21.07 0.31 -15.74
C THR A 56 19.57 0.49 -15.55
N LEU A 57 19.09 0.48 -14.30
CA LEU A 57 17.68 0.70 -13.97
C LEU A 57 17.51 2.07 -13.31
N GLU A 58 16.61 2.87 -13.86
CA GLU A 58 16.23 4.16 -13.29
C GLU A 58 14.86 4.09 -12.61
N GLY A 59 14.68 4.92 -11.58
CA GLY A 59 13.43 5.09 -10.83
C GLY A 59 13.59 4.86 -9.33
N THR A 60 12.47 4.91 -8.61
CA THR A 60 12.42 4.61 -7.17
C THR A 60 11.43 3.49 -6.87
N ILE A 61 11.55 2.90 -5.69
CA ILE A 61 10.70 1.82 -5.19
C ILE A 61 10.11 2.24 -3.85
N GLU A 62 8.79 2.19 -3.75
CA GLU A 62 8.09 2.17 -2.47
C GLU A 62 8.07 0.75 -1.90
N VAL A 63 8.41 0.59 -0.63
CA VAL A 63 8.40 -0.69 0.07
C VAL A 63 7.32 -0.67 1.16
N LYS A 64 6.33 -1.53 1.01
CA LYS A 64 5.28 -1.74 2.02
C LYS A 64 5.42 -3.11 2.65
N THR A 65 5.14 -3.21 3.95
CA THR A 65 5.00 -4.51 4.59
C THR A 65 3.53 -4.87 4.75
N GLN A 66 3.18 -6.08 4.34
CA GLN A 66 1.80 -6.55 4.39
C GLN A 66 1.75 -8.08 4.61
N PRO A 67 0.98 -8.58 5.58
CA PRO A 67 0.92 -10.02 5.89
C PRO A 67 0.02 -10.81 4.93
N ILE A 68 0.04 -10.52 3.62
CA ILE A 68 -0.70 -11.29 2.61
C ILE A 68 0.09 -12.51 2.19
N ASP A 69 -0.52 -13.68 2.34
CA ASP A 69 -0.09 -14.90 1.67
C ASP A 69 -0.75 -14.95 0.28
N PRO A 70 0.01 -14.74 -0.82
CA PRO A 70 -0.55 -14.70 -2.17
C PRO A 70 -1.01 -16.07 -2.68
N VAL A 71 -0.78 -17.16 -1.93
CA VAL A 71 -1.34 -18.50 -2.20
C VAL A 71 -2.74 -18.63 -1.60
N LYS A 72 -3.01 -17.95 -0.49
CA LYS A 72 -4.30 -18.03 0.22
C LYS A 72 -5.28 -16.95 -0.18
N TYR A 73 -4.78 -15.78 -0.55
CA TYR A 73 -5.58 -14.60 -0.87
C TYR A 73 -5.39 -14.20 -2.33
N THR A 74 -6.45 -13.69 -2.95
CA THR A 74 -6.43 -13.22 -4.35
C THR A 74 -6.33 -11.70 -4.47
N LYS A 75 -6.51 -10.98 -3.37
CA LYS A 75 -6.47 -9.52 -3.30
C LYS A 75 -5.46 -9.05 -2.25
N ASN A 76 -4.78 -7.97 -2.57
CA ASN A 76 -4.02 -7.17 -1.63
C ASN A 76 -4.95 -6.13 -0.97
N PHE A 77 -4.52 -5.65 0.19
CA PHE A 77 -5.15 -4.54 0.88
C PHE A 77 -4.22 -3.34 0.84
N VAL A 78 -4.69 -2.23 0.28
CA VAL A 78 -3.87 -1.03 0.04
C VAL A 78 -4.47 0.15 0.76
N GLU A 79 -3.74 0.66 1.75
CA GLU A 79 -4.05 1.93 2.39
C GLU A 79 -3.93 3.08 1.40
N VAL A 80 -4.98 3.92 1.34
CA VAL A 80 -5.05 5.04 0.41
C VAL A 80 -4.86 6.39 1.09
N PHE A 81 -5.40 6.56 2.30
CA PHE A 81 -5.21 7.73 3.13
C PHE A 81 -5.65 7.50 4.58
N GLU A 82 -5.26 8.41 5.47
CA GLU A 82 -5.74 8.50 6.85
C GLU A 82 -6.44 9.82 7.12
N GLU A 83 -7.58 9.78 7.79
CA GLU A 83 -8.22 10.98 8.34
C GLU A 83 -7.37 11.58 9.46
N THR A 84 -7.23 12.90 9.51
CA THR A 84 -6.40 13.55 10.50
C THR A 84 -6.90 14.95 10.85
N LYS A 85 -6.54 15.45 12.03
CA LYS A 85 -6.87 16.81 12.48
C LYS A 85 -5.74 17.82 12.24
N LYS A 86 -4.62 17.39 11.65
CA LYS A 86 -3.43 18.23 11.45
C LYS A 86 -3.65 19.20 10.28
N GLU A 87 -3.51 20.50 10.52
CA GLU A 87 -3.71 21.55 9.51
C GLU A 87 -2.82 21.40 8.27
N ARG A 88 -1.61 20.86 8.42
CA ARG A 88 -0.70 20.59 7.29
C ARG A 88 -1.29 19.67 6.21
N HIS A 89 -2.38 18.96 6.51
CA HIS A 89 -3.07 18.06 5.60
C HIS A 89 -4.36 18.68 5.03
N GLN A 90 -4.59 19.98 5.24
CA GLN A 90 -5.68 20.71 4.58
C GLN A 90 -5.58 20.55 3.05
N ASN A 91 -6.72 20.39 2.38
CA ASN A 91 -6.82 20.05 0.95
C ASN A 91 -6.31 18.64 0.62
N GLY A 92 -6.30 17.73 1.60
CA GLY A 92 -5.87 16.35 1.41
C GLY A 92 -6.72 15.64 0.36
N LYS A 93 -8.05 15.86 0.35
CA LYS A 93 -8.94 15.26 -0.66
C LYS A 93 -8.62 15.77 -2.07
N LYS A 94 -8.39 17.07 -2.23
CA LYS A 94 -7.97 17.65 -3.51
C LYS A 94 -6.68 16.98 -4.02
N LYS A 95 -5.67 16.86 -3.16
CA LYS A 95 -4.42 16.18 -3.50
C LYS A 95 -4.64 14.71 -3.89
N PHE A 96 -5.50 14.01 -3.16
CA PHE A 96 -5.85 12.62 -3.47
C PHE A 96 -6.54 12.49 -4.84
N CYS A 97 -7.47 13.39 -5.16
CA CYS A 97 -8.12 13.49 -6.47
C CYS A 97 -7.10 13.69 -7.60
N GLU A 98 -6.14 14.60 -7.41
CA GLU A 98 -5.07 14.86 -8.39
C GLU A 98 -4.20 13.62 -8.64
N LEU A 99 -3.83 12.87 -7.60
CA LEU A 99 -3.01 11.66 -7.75
C LEU A 99 -3.73 10.51 -8.47
N LEU A 100 -5.05 10.41 -8.31
CA LEU A 100 -5.88 9.39 -8.96
C LEU A 100 -6.50 9.86 -10.29
N ASP A 101 -6.31 11.12 -10.67
CA ASP A 101 -6.93 11.75 -11.83
C ASP A 101 -8.47 11.59 -11.81
N ILE A 102 -9.10 12.00 -10.71
CA ILE A 102 -10.56 11.98 -10.53
C ILE A 102 -11.06 13.35 -10.11
N ARG A 103 -12.36 13.58 -10.32
CA ARG A 103 -13.03 14.78 -9.84
C ARG A 103 -13.38 14.65 -8.36
N GLN A 104 -13.39 15.78 -7.67
CA GLN A 104 -13.82 15.85 -6.27
C GLN A 104 -15.23 15.25 -6.06
N THR A 105 -16.16 15.49 -6.98
CA THR A 105 -17.51 14.93 -6.91
C THR A 105 -17.53 13.40 -7.00
N GLU A 106 -16.59 12.79 -7.74
CA GLU A 106 -16.47 11.33 -7.82
C GLU A 106 -15.90 10.76 -6.53
N LEU A 107 -14.95 11.46 -5.91
CA LEU A 107 -14.41 11.09 -4.61
C LEU A 107 -15.50 11.16 -3.53
N ASP A 108 -16.23 12.27 -3.45
CA ASP A 108 -17.24 12.49 -2.39
C ASP A 108 -18.38 11.45 -2.45
N GLN A 109 -18.71 10.96 -3.66
CA GLN A 109 -19.70 9.90 -3.87
C GLN A 109 -19.19 8.49 -3.55
N CYS A 110 -17.89 8.30 -3.34
CA CYS A 110 -17.35 6.97 -3.03
C CYS A 110 -17.87 6.49 -1.67
N GLU A 111 -18.48 5.31 -1.66
CA GLU A 111 -18.92 4.66 -0.44
C GLU A 111 -17.73 4.09 0.34
N TYR A 112 -17.86 4.03 1.66
CA TYR A 112 -17.01 3.20 2.51
C TYR A 112 -17.84 2.32 3.43
N THR A 113 -17.24 1.21 3.84
CA THR A 113 -17.75 0.33 4.90
C THR A 113 -16.85 0.39 6.12
N VAL A 114 -17.42 0.33 7.31
CA VAL A 114 -16.64 0.30 8.57
C VAL A 114 -16.33 -1.14 8.95
N LYS A 115 -15.03 -1.45 9.15
CA LYS A 115 -14.59 -2.76 9.62
C LYS A 115 -14.49 -2.78 11.16
N SER A 116 -15.66 -2.81 11.80
CA SER A 116 -15.82 -2.77 13.26
C SER A 116 -16.55 -4.03 13.75
N ASP A 117 -16.03 -4.66 14.82
CA ASP A 117 -16.70 -5.80 15.47
C ASP A 117 -18.01 -5.39 16.16
N LYS A 118 -18.13 -4.09 16.52
CA LYS A 118 -19.29 -3.50 17.21
C LYS A 118 -20.30 -2.87 16.24
N GLU A 119 -19.85 -2.40 15.08
CA GLU A 119 -20.66 -1.68 14.09
C GLU A 119 -20.58 -2.41 12.74
N LYS A 120 -20.97 -3.68 12.75
CA LYS A 120 -21.01 -4.48 11.52
C LYS A 120 -21.90 -3.78 10.50
N ASN A 121 -21.30 -3.44 9.35
CA ASN A 121 -21.97 -2.89 8.16
C ASN A 121 -22.38 -1.40 8.23
N ALA A 122 -21.81 -0.60 9.13
CA ALA A 122 -21.95 0.86 8.98
C ALA A 122 -21.35 1.30 7.64
N LYS A 123 -22.10 2.12 6.90
CA LYS A 123 -21.73 2.67 5.60
C LYS A 123 -21.79 4.20 5.65
N GLY A 124 -20.98 4.84 4.83
CA GLY A 124 -21.03 6.28 4.61
C GLY A 124 -20.42 6.62 3.26
N THR A 125 -20.41 7.90 2.91
CA THR A 125 -19.73 8.42 1.73
C THR A 125 -18.52 9.25 2.14
N LEU A 126 -17.56 9.39 1.24
CA LEU A 126 -16.41 10.24 1.53
C LEU A 126 -16.75 11.72 1.63
N GLU A 127 -17.93 12.18 1.16
CA GLU A 127 -18.44 13.53 1.38
C GLU A 127 -18.37 13.93 2.87
N ASP A 128 -18.77 13.03 3.76
CA ASP A 128 -18.82 13.24 5.21
C ASP A 128 -17.44 13.21 5.90
N VAL A 129 -16.39 12.83 5.18
CA VAL A 129 -15.02 12.76 5.71
C VAL A 129 -14.37 14.14 5.67
N ASP A 130 -13.69 14.51 6.75
CA ASP A 130 -12.93 15.76 6.82
C ASP A 130 -11.95 15.89 5.64
N ASP A 131 -11.82 17.09 5.09
CA ASP A 131 -10.92 17.37 3.96
C ASP A 131 -9.43 17.15 4.34
N ARG A 132 -9.12 17.17 5.64
CA ARG A 132 -7.79 16.91 6.17
C ARG A 132 -7.50 15.42 6.20
N ILE A 133 -6.93 14.93 5.11
CA ILE A 133 -6.44 13.56 4.98
C ILE A 133 -4.93 13.51 4.69
N SER A 134 -4.24 12.56 5.32
CA SER A 134 -2.87 12.22 5.00
C SER A 134 -2.88 11.20 3.85
N VAL A 135 -2.39 11.61 2.67
CA VAL A 135 -2.49 10.79 1.46
C VAL A 135 -1.35 9.76 1.42
N SER A 136 -1.68 8.48 1.63
CA SER A 136 -0.73 7.36 1.76
C SER A 136 -0.21 6.86 0.41
N ILE A 137 -0.91 7.15 -0.69
CA ILE A 137 -0.51 6.74 -2.06
C ILE A 137 0.47 7.70 -2.74
N GLN A 138 0.93 8.76 -2.06
CA GLN A 138 1.86 9.74 -2.64
C GLN A 138 3.13 9.06 -3.18
N SER A 139 3.83 8.30 -2.34
CA SER A 139 5.06 7.62 -2.73
C SER A 139 4.81 6.47 -3.70
N ILE A 140 3.65 5.81 -3.62
CA ILE A 140 3.21 4.82 -4.62
C ILE A 140 3.12 5.49 -6.00
N ARG A 141 2.48 6.67 -6.10
CA ARG A 141 2.27 7.35 -7.39
C ARG A 141 3.57 7.79 -8.07
N ASN A 142 4.55 8.27 -7.30
CA ASN A 142 5.80 8.80 -7.89
C ASN A 142 6.95 7.80 -7.89
N SER A 143 6.79 6.64 -7.27
CA SER A 143 7.73 5.54 -7.45
C SER A 143 7.47 4.82 -8.77
N LYS A 144 8.49 4.15 -9.30
CA LYS A 144 8.35 3.31 -10.49
C LYS A 144 7.68 1.99 -10.16
N TYR A 145 8.02 1.45 -8.99
CA TYR A 145 7.47 0.19 -8.50
C TYR A 145 7.06 0.32 -7.04
N THR A 146 6.06 -0.47 -6.65
CA THR A 146 5.75 -0.73 -5.24
C THR A 146 5.99 -2.19 -4.93
N ILE A 147 6.90 -2.47 -4.02
CA ILE A 147 7.16 -3.81 -3.49
C ILE A 147 6.39 -3.98 -2.19
N TYR A 148 5.56 -5.01 -2.14
CA TYR A 148 4.98 -5.50 -0.90
C TYR A 148 5.74 -6.73 -0.42
N VAL A 149 6.12 -6.71 0.85
CA VAL A 149 6.80 -7.81 1.52
C VAL A 149 5.88 -8.40 2.57
N ASN A 150 5.80 -9.72 2.65
CA ASN A 150 5.19 -10.41 3.80
C ASN A 150 6.29 -10.78 4.82
N PRO A 151 6.46 -9.99 5.91
CA PRO A 151 7.53 -10.19 6.87
C PRO A 151 7.18 -11.19 8.00
N TYR A 152 6.14 -12.02 7.86
CA TYR A 152 5.67 -12.83 8.99
C TYR A 152 6.51 -14.10 9.22
N GLY A 153 7.33 -14.09 10.28
CA GLY A 153 8.25 -15.17 10.64
C GLY A 153 9.52 -15.08 9.80
N GLU A 154 9.90 -16.18 9.15
CA GLU A 154 10.79 -16.11 8.00
C GLU A 154 10.03 -15.46 6.84
N VAL A 155 10.63 -14.48 6.19
CA VAL A 155 10.06 -13.79 5.03
C VAL A 155 9.61 -14.84 4.02
N LYS A 156 8.32 -14.85 3.65
CA LYS A 156 7.76 -15.91 2.79
C LYS A 156 7.50 -15.45 1.36
N TYR A 157 7.03 -14.22 1.20
CA TYR A 157 6.53 -13.73 -0.07
C TYR A 157 6.89 -12.28 -0.31
N LEU A 158 7.12 -11.98 -1.59
CA LEU A 158 7.30 -10.63 -2.12
C LEU A 158 6.46 -10.51 -3.39
N TYR A 159 5.82 -9.37 -3.59
CA TYR A 159 5.08 -9.10 -4.81
C TYR A 159 5.24 -7.65 -5.23
N LEU A 160 5.32 -7.46 -6.55
CA LEU A 160 5.74 -6.21 -7.16
C LEU A 160 4.65 -5.69 -8.08
N TYR A 161 4.25 -4.45 -7.85
CA TYR A 161 3.40 -3.70 -8.76
C TYR A 161 4.23 -2.69 -9.55
N ASP A 162 3.89 -2.56 -10.82
CA ASP A 162 4.11 -1.31 -11.54
C ASP A 162 3.20 -0.24 -10.93
N SER A 163 3.75 0.93 -10.62
CA SER A 163 3.02 1.94 -9.86
C SER A 163 1.82 2.52 -10.63
N ASP A 164 1.92 2.70 -11.95
CA ASP A 164 0.77 3.15 -12.76
C ASP A 164 -0.34 2.10 -12.75
N ALA A 165 0.03 0.81 -12.87
CA ALA A 165 -0.93 -0.28 -12.77
C ALA A 165 -1.60 -0.34 -11.39
N LEU A 166 -0.85 -0.15 -10.30
CA LEU A 166 -1.40 -0.13 -8.95
C LEU A 166 -2.35 1.05 -8.73
N ILE A 167 -1.97 2.26 -9.16
CA ILE A 167 -2.81 3.46 -9.06
C ILE A 167 -4.12 3.28 -9.84
N ARG A 168 -4.07 2.70 -11.05
CA ARG A 168 -5.28 2.36 -11.80
C ARG A 168 -6.17 1.38 -11.04
N LEU A 169 -5.60 0.31 -10.48
CA LEU A 169 -6.36 -0.68 -9.70
C LEU A 169 -6.99 -0.06 -8.44
N ILE A 170 -6.28 0.85 -7.78
CA ILE A 170 -6.80 1.59 -6.62
C ILE A 170 -8.02 2.41 -7.03
N LYS A 171 -7.89 3.22 -8.09
CA LYS A 171 -8.98 4.04 -8.64
C LYS A 171 -10.20 3.19 -8.99
N GLU A 172 -10.00 2.12 -9.76
CA GLU A 172 -11.09 1.23 -10.18
C GLU A 172 -11.78 0.54 -9.00
N SER A 173 -10.99 0.05 -8.04
CA SER A 173 -11.52 -0.63 -6.85
C SER A 173 -12.31 0.34 -5.97
N MET A 174 -11.81 1.56 -5.82
CA MET A 174 -12.48 2.62 -5.07
C MET A 174 -13.82 3.00 -5.70
N LEU A 175 -13.82 3.33 -6.99
CA LEU A 175 -15.02 3.82 -7.68
C LEU A 175 -16.10 2.74 -7.85
N ARG A 176 -15.72 1.47 -7.95
CA ARG A 176 -16.68 0.36 -8.16
C ARG A 176 -17.07 -0.37 -6.88
N GLY A 177 -16.14 -0.49 -5.94
CA GLY A 177 -16.30 -1.34 -4.76
C GLY A 177 -16.30 -0.59 -3.43
N GLY A 178 -15.98 0.72 -3.46
CA GLY A 178 -15.85 1.54 -2.26
C GLY A 178 -14.59 1.24 -1.46
N LEU A 179 -14.49 1.88 -0.30
CA LEU A 179 -13.36 1.78 0.63
C LEU A 179 -13.73 1.00 1.88
N VAL A 180 -12.70 0.60 2.63
CA VAL A 180 -12.84 0.10 4.00
C VAL A 180 -12.22 1.10 4.96
N LYS A 181 -13.04 1.56 5.91
CA LYS A 181 -12.68 2.46 7.01
C LYS A 181 -12.26 1.67 8.25
N GLY A 182 -11.23 2.15 8.94
CA GLY A 182 -10.75 1.59 10.21
C GLY A 182 -9.77 0.44 10.02
N ALA A 183 -8.93 0.55 9.00
CA ALA A 183 -8.09 -0.55 8.56
C ALA A 183 -6.57 -0.29 8.61
N GLY A 184 -6.15 0.59 9.50
CA GLY A 184 -4.74 0.86 9.80
C GLY A 184 -4.47 0.75 11.30
N ASN A 185 -3.18 0.85 11.64
CA ASN A 185 -2.65 0.71 13.00
C ASN A 185 -2.52 2.03 13.76
N SER A 186 -2.87 3.16 13.14
CA SER A 186 -2.78 4.47 13.76
C SER A 186 -3.99 4.72 14.68
N ASN A 187 -3.85 5.63 15.64
CA ASN A 187 -4.98 6.17 16.40
C ASN A 187 -5.99 6.94 15.52
N ASN A 188 -5.74 7.01 14.20
CA ASN A 188 -6.52 7.70 13.22
C ASN A 188 -7.38 6.70 12.42
N VAL A 189 -8.37 7.25 11.73
CA VAL A 189 -9.24 6.49 10.87
C VAL A 189 -8.58 6.31 9.50
N THR A 190 -8.05 5.12 9.25
CA THR A 190 -7.43 4.75 7.97
C THR A 190 -8.46 4.23 6.96
N PHE A 191 -8.28 4.60 5.70
CA PHE A 191 -9.07 4.14 4.55
C PHE A 191 -8.22 3.38 3.55
N ALA A 192 -8.80 2.36 2.95
CA ALA A 192 -8.09 1.45 2.08
C ALA A 192 -9.01 0.74 1.09
N VAL A 193 -8.40 0.13 0.07
CA VAL A 193 -9.10 -0.61 -0.99
C VAL A 193 -8.52 -2.02 -1.14
N PHE A 194 -9.33 -2.94 -1.65
CA PHE A 194 -8.86 -4.27 -2.04
C PHE A 194 -8.58 -4.31 -3.54
N VAL A 195 -7.32 -4.47 -3.91
CA VAL A 195 -6.89 -4.60 -5.31
C VAL A 195 -6.48 -6.04 -5.61
N PRO A 196 -6.62 -6.53 -6.84
CA PRO A 196 -6.05 -7.82 -7.25
C PRO A 196 -4.54 -7.89 -6.96
N LEU A 197 -4.06 -9.09 -6.61
CA LEU A 197 -2.61 -9.32 -6.53
C LEU A 197 -1.95 -9.19 -7.91
N PRO A 198 -0.70 -8.72 -7.98
CA PRO A 198 -0.01 -8.61 -9.25
C PRO A 198 0.40 -10.00 -9.72
N LYS A 199 0.68 -10.16 -11.02
CA LYS A 199 1.27 -11.40 -11.53
C LYS A 199 2.67 -11.62 -10.96
N LYS A 200 3.46 -10.54 -10.85
CA LYS A 200 4.86 -10.55 -10.40
C LYS A 200 4.95 -10.84 -8.90
N ARG A 201 5.14 -12.11 -8.56
CA ARG A 201 5.14 -12.64 -7.19
C ARG A 201 6.27 -13.64 -7.01
N TRP A 202 6.86 -13.66 -5.83
CA TRP A 202 7.93 -14.56 -5.46
C TRP A 202 7.68 -15.17 -4.09
N SER A 203 8.16 -16.39 -3.90
CA SER A 203 8.26 -17.07 -2.61
C SER A 203 9.73 -17.24 -2.24
N TYR A 204 10.08 -16.98 -0.99
CA TYR A 204 11.43 -17.23 -0.47
C TYR A 204 11.50 -18.64 0.11
N ARG A 205 12.42 -19.46 -0.38
CA ARG A 205 12.65 -20.84 0.06
C ARG A 205 14.14 -21.16 -0.01
N ASP A 206 14.68 -21.82 1.00
CA ASP A 206 16.07 -22.31 1.03
C ASP A 206 17.11 -21.24 0.65
N GLY A 207 16.90 -20.00 1.10
CA GLY A 207 17.83 -18.89 0.86
C GLY A 207 17.69 -18.19 -0.50
N THR A 208 16.70 -18.56 -1.32
CA THR A 208 16.52 -18.01 -2.68
C THR A 208 15.08 -17.59 -2.97
N TRP A 209 14.94 -16.64 -3.89
CA TRP A 209 13.64 -16.17 -4.39
C TRP A 209 13.20 -16.98 -5.61
N ILE A 210 12.06 -17.65 -5.47
CA ILE A 210 11.45 -18.45 -6.53
C ILE A 210 10.25 -17.68 -7.08
N PHE A 211 10.23 -17.46 -8.40
CA PHE A 211 9.08 -16.85 -9.07
C PHE A 211 7.87 -17.78 -9.01
N ILE A 212 6.73 -17.27 -8.55
CA ILE A 212 5.46 -18.01 -8.44
C ILE A 212 4.32 -17.29 -9.17
N GLY A 213 4.67 -16.33 -10.03
CA GLY A 213 3.71 -15.56 -10.79
C GLY A 213 3.07 -16.35 -11.92
N GLU A 214 1.80 -16.07 -12.17
CA GLU A 214 0.97 -16.60 -13.27
C GLU A 214 0.40 -15.41 -14.07
#